data_AF-A0A2P4SN11-F1
#
_entry.id   AF-A0A2P4SN11-F1
#
_cell.length_a   1.000
_cell.length_b   1.000
_cell.length_c   1.000
_cell.angle_alpha   90.00
_cell.angle_beta   90.00
_cell.angle_gamma   90.00
#
_symmetry.space_group_name_H-M   'P 1'
#
loop_
_entity.id
_entity.type
_entity.pdbx_description
1 polymer ?
#
loop_
_entity_poly.entity_id
_entity_poly.type
_entity_poly.pdbx_seq_one_letter_code
_entity_poly.pdbx_strand_id
1 'polypeptide(L)'
;CCQAHDQCYSEAENKTICSSFLDTPYTEIYKYSCKDEEITCSSSNNECEMFVCNCDRTAAMCFAKAPYDPAHHRLDKKKYCSS
;
A
#
# COMPACT_ATOMS: atom_id res chain seq x y z
N CYS A 1 4.22 5.75 7.61
CA CYS A 1 4.07 5.11 6.29
C CYS A 1 3.28 3.82 6.40
N CYS A 2 3.80 2.75 7.01
CA CYS A 2 3.13 1.44 7.04
C CYS A 2 1.72 1.49 7.66
N GLN A 3 1.52 2.13 8.81
CA GLN A 3 0.19 2.22 9.43
C GLN A 3 -0.87 2.87 8.49
N ALA A 4 -0.49 3.91 7.75
CA ALA A 4 -1.39 4.56 6.79
C ALA A 4 -1.66 3.66 5.58
N HIS A 5 -0.68 2.85 5.17
CA HIS A 5 -0.84 1.85 4.12
C HIS A 5 -1.79 0.72 4.56
N ASP A 6 -1.64 0.21 5.79
CA ASP A 6 -2.55 -0.80 6.38
C ASP A 6 -4.00 -0.26 6.46
N GLN A 7 -4.16 1.01 6.83
CA GLN A 7 -5.46 1.69 6.84
C GLN A 7 -6.04 1.82 5.42
N CYS A 8 -5.21 2.18 4.44
CA CYS A 8 -5.61 2.26 3.03
C CYS A 8 -6.11 0.91 2.52
N TYR A 9 -5.40 -0.18 2.82
CA TYR A 9 -5.83 -1.54 2.47
C TYR A 9 -7.15 -1.92 3.16
N SER A 10 -7.31 -1.57 4.44
CA SER A 10 -8.57 -1.79 5.15
C SER A 10 -9.75 -1.03 4.51
N GLU A 11 -9.52 0.16 3.96
CA GLU A 11 -10.55 0.90 3.22
C GLU A 11 -10.88 0.24 1.89
N ALA A 12 -9.89 -0.30 1.18
CA ALA A 12 -10.09 -1.02 -0.07
C ALA A 12 -10.97 -2.27 0.13
N GLU A 13 -10.76 -3.01 1.23
CA GLU A 13 -11.59 -4.16 1.62
C GLU A 13 -13.01 -3.73 2.02
N ASN A 14 -13.16 -2.66 2.80
CA ASN A 14 -14.45 -2.26 3.37
C ASN A 14 -15.39 -1.56 2.38
N LYS A 15 -14.87 -0.88 1.35
CA LYS A 15 -15.69 -0.08 0.44
C LYS A 15 -16.43 -0.89 -0.63
N THR A 16 -16.39 -2.23 -0.61
CA THR A 16 -16.90 -3.10 -1.70
C THR A 16 -16.34 -2.76 -3.09
N ILE A 17 -15.29 -1.93 -3.16
CA ILE A 17 -14.62 -1.52 -4.40
C ILE A 17 -13.99 -2.76 -5.03
N CYS A 18 -13.37 -3.58 -4.19
CA CYS A 18 -12.86 -4.89 -4.54
C CYS A 18 -13.94 -5.92 -4.13
N SER A 19 -14.72 -6.41 -5.10
CA SER A 19 -15.98 -7.15 -4.85
C SER A 19 -15.90 -8.66 -5.11
N SER A 20 -14.82 -9.15 -5.71
CA SER A 20 -14.65 -10.57 -6.02
C SER A 20 -13.79 -11.30 -4.98
N PHE A 21 -14.00 -12.61 -4.85
CA PHE A 21 -13.26 -13.49 -3.94
C PHE A 21 -11.73 -13.55 -4.19
N LEU A 22 -11.28 -13.09 -5.37
CA LEU A 22 -9.87 -13.01 -5.77
C LEU A 22 -9.33 -11.57 -5.76
N ASP A 23 -10.19 -10.58 -5.56
CA ASP A 23 -9.88 -9.15 -5.58
C ASP A 23 -9.73 -8.69 -4.13
N THR A 24 -8.64 -9.09 -3.48
CA THR A 24 -8.23 -8.49 -2.21
C THR A 24 -7.08 -7.53 -2.49
N PRO A 25 -6.87 -6.47 -1.70
CA PRO A 25 -5.74 -5.56 -1.90
C PRO A 25 -4.37 -6.25 -1.91
N TYR A 26 -4.29 -7.47 -1.35
CA TYR A 26 -3.09 -8.30 -1.32
C TYR A 26 -2.89 -9.16 -2.57
N THR A 27 -3.94 -9.43 -3.35
CA THR A 27 -3.92 -10.30 -4.54
C THR A 27 -4.27 -9.56 -5.84
N GLU A 28 -4.74 -8.33 -5.74
CA GLU A 28 -5.11 -7.48 -6.88
C GLU A 28 -3.91 -7.15 -7.76
N ILE A 29 -4.03 -7.43 -9.06
CA ILE A 29 -3.00 -7.07 -10.04
C ILE A 29 -3.39 -5.76 -10.71
N TYR A 30 -2.66 -4.70 -10.43
CA TYR A 30 -2.87 -3.39 -11.05
C TYR A 30 -1.71 -3.01 -11.98
N LYS A 31 -1.97 -2.08 -12.91
CA LYS A 31 -0.94 -1.57 -13.83
C LYS A 31 -0.35 -0.26 -13.32
N TYR A 32 0.98 -0.19 -13.32
CA TYR A 32 1.71 1.03 -13.00
C TYR A 32 2.93 1.18 -13.92
N SER A 33 3.50 2.37 -13.93
CA SER A 33 4.81 2.65 -14.53
C SER A 33 5.69 3.38 -13.52
N CYS A 34 7.00 3.24 -13.69
CA CYS A 34 8.00 3.94 -12.90
C CYS A 34 9.01 4.57 -13.86
N LYS A 35 9.18 5.89 -13.76
CA LYS A 35 10.16 6.64 -14.54
C LYS A 35 10.71 7.77 -13.67
N ASP A 36 12.03 7.93 -13.64
CA ASP A 36 12.70 9.01 -12.90
C ASP A 36 12.22 9.12 -11.43
N GLU A 37 12.12 7.96 -10.75
CA GLU A 37 11.64 7.83 -9.37
C GLU A 37 10.16 8.22 -9.15
N GLU A 38 9.43 8.53 -10.23
CA GLU A 38 8.01 8.83 -10.21
C GLU A 38 7.19 7.60 -10.59
N ILE A 39 6.29 7.20 -9.68
CA ILE A 39 5.33 6.11 -9.89
C ILE A 39 4.04 6.72 -10.44
N THR A 40 3.50 6.14 -11.51
CA THR A 40 2.19 6.50 -12.07
C THR A 40 1.30 5.28 -12.16
N CYS A 41 0.12 5.34 -11.54
CA CYS A 41 -0.93 4.34 -11.69
C CYS A 41 -1.64 4.51 -13.04
N SER A 42 -1.78 3.43 -13.80
CA SER A 42 -2.35 3.49 -15.15
C SER A 42 -3.81 3.91 -15.12
N SER A 43 -4.22 4.82 -16.00
CA SER A 43 -5.63 5.19 -16.20
C SER A 43 -6.49 4.05 -16.74
N SER A 44 -5.85 2.95 -17.20
CA SER A 44 -6.56 1.73 -17.61
C SER A 44 -6.99 0.84 -16.44
N ASN A 45 -6.60 1.19 -15.21
CA ASN A 45 -6.97 0.41 -14.05
C ASN A 45 -8.47 0.58 -13.73
N ASN A 46 -9.12 -0.51 -13.32
CA ASN A 46 -10.45 -0.43 -12.74
C ASN A 46 -10.42 0.26 -11.36
N GLU A 47 -11.58 0.44 -10.72
CA GLU A 47 -11.65 1.17 -9.44
C GLU A 47 -10.82 0.51 -8.32
N CYS A 48 -10.88 -0.82 -8.18
CA CYS A 48 -10.09 -1.57 -7.20
C CYS A 48 -8.60 -1.51 -7.51
N GLU A 49 -8.21 -1.83 -8.74
CA GLU A 49 -6.82 -1.77 -9.20
C GLU A 49 -6.22 -0.38 -8.98
N MET A 50 -6.97 0.68 -9.29
CA MET A 50 -6.54 2.06 -9.13
C MET A 50 -6.40 2.42 -7.65
N PHE A 51 -7.33 1.99 -6.81
CA PHE A 51 -7.29 2.27 -5.38
C PHE A 51 -6.07 1.62 -4.72
N VAL A 52 -5.87 0.32 -4.95
CA VAL A 52 -4.72 -0.44 -4.41
C VAL A 52 -3.40 0.14 -4.94
N CYS A 53 -3.31 0.45 -6.24
CA CYS A 53 -2.14 1.09 -6.81
C CYS A 53 -1.79 2.42 -6.12
N ASN A 54 -2.80 3.24 -5.78
CA ASN A 54 -2.56 4.50 -5.09
C ASN A 54 -2.14 4.33 -3.63
N CYS A 55 -2.65 3.30 -2.92
CA CYS A 55 -2.13 2.93 -1.60
C CYS A 55 -0.63 2.63 -1.68
N ASP A 56 -0.22 1.79 -2.63
CA ASP A 56 1.17 1.35 -2.79
C ASP A 56 2.09 2.47 -3.27
N ARG A 57 1.65 3.25 -4.27
CA ARG A 57 2.35 4.46 -4.72
C ARG A 57 2.62 5.42 -3.56
N THR A 58 1.60 5.69 -2.75
CA THR A 58 1.73 6.61 -1.61
C THR A 58 2.67 6.07 -0.56
N ALA A 59 2.60 4.77 -0.26
CA ALA A 59 3.52 4.11 0.67
C ALA A 59 4.97 4.15 0.18
N ALA A 60 5.21 3.83 -1.10
CA ALA A 60 6.54 3.88 -1.72
C ALA A 60 7.15 5.29 -1.68
N MET A 61 6.36 6.32 -2.03
CA MET A 61 6.80 7.71 -1.93
C MET A 61 7.05 8.14 -0.47
N CYS A 62 6.28 7.61 0.49
CA CYS A 62 6.51 7.85 1.91
C CYS A 62 7.82 7.22 2.38
N PHE A 63 8.11 5.98 1.96
CA PHE A 63 9.36 5.28 2.29
C PHE A 63 10.59 5.97 1.71
N ALA A 64 10.50 6.49 0.48
CA ALA A 64 11.61 7.23 -0.14
C ALA A 64 11.98 8.52 0.63
N LYS A 65 11.00 9.13 1.32
CA LYS A 65 11.18 10.39 2.07
C LYS A 65 11.51 10.18 3.55
N ALA A 66 11.06 9.06 4.13
CA ALA A 66 11.25 8.79 5.54
C ALA A 66 12.69 8.32 5.82
N PRO A 67 13.30 8.73 6.95
CA PRO A 67 14.59 8.19 7.35
C PRO A 67 14.46 6.70 7.68
N TYR A 68 15.49 5.93 7.33
CA TYR A 68 15.59 4.53 7.71
C TYR A 68 16.42 4.37 8.98
N ASP A 69 15.84 3.72 10.00
CA ASP A 69 16.53 3.35 11.24
C ASP A 69 16.74 1.83 11.29
N PRO A 70 17.98 1.33 11.13
CA PRO A 70 18.29 -0.09 11.20
C PRO A 70 17.92 -0.74 12.54
N ALA A 71 17.88 0.01 13.64
CA ALA A 71 17.53 -0.52 14.96
C ALA A 71 16.04 -0.91 15.07
N HIS A 72 15.18 -0.32 14.22
CA HIS A 72 13.76 -0.66 14.15
C HIS A 72 13.46 -1.86 13.24
N HIS A 73 14.45 -2.35 12.47
CA HIS A 73 14.26 -3.54 11.66
C HIS A 73 14.14 -4.79 12.56
N ARG A 74 13.04 -5.53 12.39
CA ARG A 74 12.71 -6.73 13.20
C ARG A 74 12.65 -6.45 14.71
N LEU A 75 12.25 -5.24 15.09
CA LEU A 75 11.99 -4.89 16.49
C LEU A 75 10.96 -5.87 17.10
N ASP A 76 11.16 -6.25 18.36
CA ASP A 76 10.22 -7.12 19.08
C ASP A 76 8.87 -6.43 19.28
N LYS A 77 7.94 -6.70 18.36
CA LYS A 77 6.61 -6.11 18.38
C LYS A 77 5.84 -6.43 19.66
N LYS A 78 6.03 -7.62 20.26
CA LYS A 78 5.32 -7.99 21.50
C LYS A 78 5.78 -7.16 22.69
N LYS A 79 7.03 -6.74 22.68
CA LYS A 79 7.63 -5.94 23.74
C LYS A 79 7.38 -4.43 23.55
N TYR A 80 7.45 -3.96 22.31
CA TYR A 80 7.50 -2.52 22.01
C TYR A 80 6.24 -1.95 21.35
N CYS A 81 5.32 -2.79 20.87
CA CYS A 81 4.12 -2.36 20.15
C CYS A 81 2.85 -2.93 20.79
N SER A 82 2.84 -3.10 22.12
CA SER A 82 1.71 -3.62 22.88
C SER A 82 0.52 -2.66 22.78
N SER A 83 -0.60 -3.16 22.23
CA SER A 83 -1.92 -2.52 22.26
C SER A 83 -2.69 -2.89 23.52
#